data_AF-A0A2N1UTG4-F1
#
_entry.id   AF-A0A2N1UTG4-F1
#
_cell.length_a   1.000
_cell.length_b   1.000
_cell.length_c   1.000
_cell.angle_alpha   90.00
_cell.angle_beta   90.00
_cell.angle_gamma   90.00
#
_symmetry.space_group_name_H-M   'P 1'
#
loop_
_entity.id
_entity.type
_entity.pdbx_description
1 polymer ?
#
loop_
_entity_poly.entity_id
_entity_poly.type
_entity_poly.pdbx_seq_one_letter_code
_entity_poly.pdbx_strand_id
1 'polypeptide(L)'
;MSEEIEGLVRRARAAQEKIEFWSQERVDEMVAAVGWEVYQLEHAKACARLAADETEMGVYEDKLGKHQKKTLGTLRDLCELKTV
;
A
#
# COMPACT_ATOMS: atom_id res chain seq x y z
N MET A 1 14.89 2.21 21.36
CA MET A 1 14.46 2.33 19.94
C MET A 1 15.16 3.57 19.39
N SER A 2 15.57 3.65 18.12
CA SER A 2 16.27 4.86 17.65
C SER A 2 15.30 6.05 17.64
N GLU A 3 15.82 7.27 17.80
CA GLU A 3 15.03 8.51 17.79
C GLU A 3 14.20 8.66 16.50
N GLU A 4 14.75 8.19 15.36
CA GLU A 4 14.06 8.14 14.08
C GLU A 4 12.83 7.22 14.10
N ILE A 5 12.97 6.00 14.63
CA ILE A 5 11.87 5.04 14.72
C ILE A 5 10.79 5.58 15.68
N GLU A 6 11.18 6.18 16.80
CA GLU A 6 10.24 6.81 17.73
C GLU A 6 9.48 7.97 17.07
N GLY A 7 10.16 8.76 16.24
CA GLY A 7 9.54 9.78 15.40
C GLY A 7 8.50 9.21 14.43
N LEU A 8 8.83 8.13 13.72
CA LEU A 8 7.91 7.45 12.79
C LEU A 8 6.67 6.91 13.50
N VAL A 9 6.85 6.19 14.61
CA VAL A 9 5.75 5.59 15.38
C VAL A 9 4.80 6.66 15.93
N ARG A 10 5.33 7.79 16.45
CA ARG A 10 4.50 8.89 16.92
C ARG A 10 3.61 9.47 15.81
N ARG A 11 4.17 9.69 14.62
CA ARG A 11 3.39 10.18 13.47
C ARG A 11 2.34 9.18 13.00
N ALA A 12 2.68 7.90 12.97
CA ALA A 12 1.74 6.83 12.59
C ALA A 12 0.53 6.77 13.54
N ARG A 13 0.76 6.84 14.86
CA ARG A 13 -0.32 6.88 15.87
C ARG A 13 -1.23 8.10 15.70
N ALA A 14 -0.63 9.29 15.58
CA ALA A 14 -1.39 10.52 15.37
C ALA A 14 -2.19 10.51 14.04
N ALA A 15 -1.74 9.78 13.02
CA ALA A 15 -2.52 9.58 11.79
C ALA A 15 -3.66 8.58 11.98
N GLN A 16 -3.41 7.47 12.70
CA GLN A 16 -4.42 6.45 12.97
C GLN A 16 -5.57 7.00 13.83
N GLU A 17 -5.29 7.80 14.86
CA GLU A 17 -6.31 8.48 15.70
C GLU A 17 -7.28 9.33 14.87
N LYS A 18 -6.83 9.91 13.74
CA LYS A 18 -7.68 10.73 12.86
C LYS A 18 -8.66 9.91 12.04
N ILE A 19 -8.40 8.62 11.84
CA ILE A 19 -9.19 7.73 10.98
C ILE A 19 -9.95 6.65 11.77
N GLU A 20 -9.64 6.47 13.06
CA GLU A 20 -10.17 5.41 13.92
C GLU A 20 -11.70 5.29 13.91
N PHE A 21 -12.40 6.42 13.83
CA PHE A 21 -13.86 6.48 13.84
C PHE A 21 -14.46 6.91 12.50
N TRP A 22 -13.72 6.74 11.40
CA TRP A 22 -14.30 6.93 10.07
C TRP A 22 -15.40 5.90 9.81
N SER A 23 -16.38 6.28 8.98
CA SER A 23 -17.36 5.32 8.48
C SER A 23 -16.66 4.26 7.64
N GLN A 24 -17.24 3.06 7.60
CA GLN A 24 -16.72 1.96 6.78
C GLN A 24 -16.55 2.40 5.31
N GLU A 25 -17.52 3.13 4.75
CA GLU A 25 -17.46 3.65 3.38
C GLU A 25 -16.20 4.51 3.13
N ARG A 26 -15.83 5.37 4.09
CA ARG A 26 -14.65 6.23 3.97
C ARG A 26 -13.35 5.44 4.14
N VAL A 27 -13.37 4.39 4.97
CA VAL A 27 -12.24 3.45 5.09
C VAL A 27 -12.08 2.66 3.79
N ASP A 28 -13.17 2.18 3.20
CA ASP A 28 -13.17 1.44 1.94
C ASP A 28 -12.63 2.32 0.80
N GLU A 29 -13.04 3.59 0.73
CA GLU A 29 -12.50 4.56 -0.23
C GLU A 29 -10.99 4.77 -0.06
N MET A 30 -10.52 4.94 1.19
CA MET A 30 -9.10 5.10 1.48
C MET A 30 -8.29 3.84 1.06
N VAL A 31 -8.80 2.65 1.35
CA VAL A 31 -8.15 1.38 0.97
C VAL A 31 -8.13 1.22 -0.55
N ALA A 32 -9.22 1.54 -1.24
CA ALA A 32 -9.30 1.52 -2.70
C ALA A 32 -8.32 2.51 -3.33
N ALA A 33 -8.19 3.72 -2.76
CA ALA A 33 -7.24 4.73 -3.23
C ALA A 33 -5.78 4.22 -3.12
N VAL A 34 -5.40 3.61 -2.00
CA VAL A 34 -4.06 2.99 -1.85
C VAL A 34 -3.84 1.90 -2.89
N GLY A 35 -4.86 1.06 -3.11
CA GLY A 35 -4.78 0.01 -4.13
C GLY A 35 -4.62 0.55 -5.55
N TRP A 36 -5.33 1.64 -5.86
CA TRP A 36 -5.23 2.33 -7.15
C TRP A 36 -3.83 2.90 -7.41
N GLU A 37 -3.23 3.55 -6.40
CA GLU A 37 -1.89 4.13 -6.50
C GLU A 37 -0.83 3.06 -6.83
N VAL A 38 -0.97 1.84 -6.30
CA VAL A 38 -0.06 0.72 -6.62
C VAL A 38 -0.35 0.11 -8.00
N TYR A 39 -1.62 0.08 -8.40
CA TYR A 39 -2.05 -0.50 -9.68
C TYR A 39 -1.70 0.38 -10.89
N GLN A 40 -1.72 1.70 -10.70
CA GLN A 40 -1.41 2.71 -11.71
C GLN A 40 -0.11 2.37 -12.43
N LEU A 41 -0.16 2.35 -13.76
CA LEU A 41 0.92 1.79 -14.58
C LEU A 41 2.25 2.50 -14.31
N GLU A 42 2.25 3.83 -14.22
CA GLU A 42 3.48 4.60 -14.03
C GLU A 42 4.11 4.36 -12.65
N HIS A 43 3.30 4.22 -11.59
CA HIS A 43 3.79 3.87 -10.26
C HIS A 43 4.29 2.42 -10.22
N ALA A 44 3.57 1.49 -10.84
CA ALA A 44 3.99 0.10 -10.94
C ALA A 44 5.32 -0.05 -11.69
N LYS A 45 5.52 0.71 -12.78
CA LYS A 45 6.80 0.77 -13.52
C LYS A 45 7.92 1.34 -12.64
N ALA A 46 7.68 2.45 -11.94
CA ALA A 46 8.66 3.07 -11.06
C ALA A 46 9.11 2.12 -9.94
N CYS A 47 8.15 1.49 -9.24
CA CYS A 47 8.44 0.51 -8.19
C CYS A 47 9.14 -0.74 -8.72
N ALA A 48 8.72 -1.27 -9.88
CA ALA A 48 9.35 -2.43 -10.49
C ALA A 48 10.80 -2.16 -10.90
N ARG A 49 11.08 -0.96 -11.43
CA ARG A 49 12.44 -0.51 -11.76
C ARG A 49 13.29 -0.38 -10.50
N LEU A 50 12.82 0.39 -9.51
CA LEU A 50 13.52 0.58 -8.24
C LEU A 50 13.89 -0.77 -7.60
N ALA A 51 12.92 -1.69 -7.51
CA ALA A 51 13.15 -2.99 -6.90
C ALA A 51 14.04 -3.92 -7.74
N ALA A 52 14.11 -3.77 -9.07
CA ALA A 52 15.04 -4.53 -9.90
C ALA A 52 16.48 -4.00 -9.73
N ASP A 53 16.62 -2.68 -9.79
CA ASP A 53 17.92 -2.01 -9.77
C ASP A 53 18.57 -2.06 -8.37
N GLU A 54 17.79 -1.91 -7.30
CA GLU A 54 18.32 -1.92 -5.92
C GLU A 54 18.70 -3.32 -5.43
N THR A 55 17.87 -4.32 -5.74
CA THR A 55 18.06 -5.67 -5.20
C THR A 55 18.85 -6.59 -6.13
N GLU A 56 18.93 -6.26 -7.42
CA GLU A 56 19.47 -7.12 -8.47
C GLU A 56 18.81 -8.53 -8.55
N MET A 57 17.62 -8.69 -7.96
CA MET A 57 16.91 -9.97 -7.88
C MET A 57 15.65 -10.00 -8.75
N GLY A 58 15.49 -11.07 -9.53
CA GLY A 58 14.32 -11.28 -10.41
C GLY A 58 14.36 -10.38 -11.66
N VAL A 59 13.25 -10.34 -12.42
CA VAL A 59 13.15 -9.55 -13.66
C VAL A 59 12.09 -8.45 -13.55
N TYR A 60 12.28 -7.37 -14.30
CA TYR A 60 11.44 -6.17 -14.27
C TYR A 60 9.99 -6.49 -14.64
N GLU A 61 9.77 -7.28 -15.68
CA GLU A 61 8.47 -7.65 -16.22
C GLU A 61 7.62 -8.39 -15.18
N ASP A 62 8.24 -9.30 -14.42
CA ASP A 62 7.60 -10.03 -13.33
C ASP A 62 7.26 -9.11 -12.15
N LYS A 63 8.14 -8.15 -11.83
CA LYS A 63 7.88 -7.16 -10.77
C LYS A 63 6.74 -6.22 -11.15
N LEU A 64 6.70 -5.75 -12.40
CA LEU A 64 5.60 -4.95 -12.93
C LEU A 64 4.27 -5.72 -12.83
N GLY A 65 4.27 -6.98 -13.29
CA GLY A 65 3.11 -7.86 -13.18
C GLY A 65 2.68 -8.10 -11.72
N LYS A 66 3.63 -8.22 -10.79
CA LYS A 66 3.34 -8.36 -9.35
C LYS A 66 2.67 -7.12 -8.76
N HIS A 67 3.15 -5.91 -9.07
CA HIS A 67 2.53 -4.67 -8.59
C HIS A 67 1.09 -4.52 -9.07
N GLN A 68 0.82 -4.82 -10.34
CA GLN A 68 -0.54 -4.69 -10.88
C GLN A 68 -1.49 -5.80 -10.42
N LYS A 69 -1.02 -7.05 -10.29
CA LYS A 69 -1.92 -8.20 -10.05
C LYS A 69 -2.12 -8.53 -8.58
N LYS A 70 -1.11 -8.37 -7.71
CA LYS A 70 -1.22 -8.78 -6.30
C LYS A 70 -2.19 -7.90 -5.53
N THR A 71 -2.20 -6.59 -5.81
CA THR A 71 -3.08 -5.62 -5.14
C THR A 71 -4.55 -5.95 -5.35
N LEU A 72 -4.94 -6.39 -6.54
CA LEU A 72 -6.33 -6.75 -6.85
C LEU A 72 -6.82 -7.95 -6.04
N GLY A 73 -5.96 -8.94 -5.80
CA GLY A 73 -6.27 -10.09 -4.95
C GLY A 73 -6.59 -9.66 -3.52
N THR A 74 -5.74 -8.82 -2.93
CA THR A 74 -5.96 -8.29 -1.58
C THR A 74 -7.20 -7.40 -1.49
N LEU A 75 -7.43 -6.51 -2.46
CA LEU A 75 -8.63 -5.67 -2.47
C LEU A 75 -9.91 -6.52 -2.53
N ARG A 76 -9.92 -7.58 -3.35
CA ARG A 76 -11.05 -8.52 -3.40
C ARG A 76 -11.28 -9.19 -2.05
N ASP A 77 -10.21 -9.63 -1.39
CA ASP A 77 -10.31 -10.33 -0.10
C ASP A 77 -10.76 -9.40 1.04
N LEU A 78 -10.47 -8.10 0.93
CA LEU A 78 -10.94 -7.07 1.86
C LEU A 78 -12.34 -6.55 1.53
N CYS A 79 -12.78 -6.69 0.28
CA CYS A 79 -14.10 -6.27 -0.16
C CYS A 79 -15.17 -6.97 0.68
N GLU A 80 -16.17 -6.22 1.14
CA GLU A 80 -17.27 -6.69 2.02
C GLU A 80 -16.87 -7.01 3.47
N LEU A 81 -15.59 -6.91 3.83
CA LEU A 81 -15.17 -7.02 5.24
C LEU A 81 -15.31 -5.68 5.96
N LYS A 82 -15.59 -5.74 7.26
CA LYS A 82 -15.66 -4.56 8.12
C LYS A 82 -14.48 -4.50 9.07
N THR A 83 -14.00 -3.29 9.29
CA THR A 83 -13.01 -3.02 10.34
C THR A 83 -13.68 -3.23 11.70
N VAL A 84 -12.98 -3.93 12.62
CA VAL A 84 -13.47 -4.23 13.99
C VAL A 84 -13.06 -3.18 15.00
#